data_AF-A0A1E5R5I7-F1
#
_entry.id   AF-A0A1E5R5I7-F1
#
_cell.length_a   1.000
_cell.length_b   1.000
_cell.length_c   1.000
_cell.angle_alpha   90.00
_cell.angle_beta   90.00
_cell.angle_gamma   90.00
#
_symmetry.space_group_name_H-M   'P 1'
#
loop_
_entity.id
_entity.type
_entity.pdbx_description
1 polymer ?
#
loop_
_entity_poly.entity_id
_entity_poly.type
_entity_poly.pdbx_seq_one_letter_code
_entity_poly.pdbx_strand_id
1 'polypeptide(L)'
;MKILTKEEIAQHNHAANMGMVKGAIYGLGVSLAGAAIARKRFPHLLKKANWQIKTALFVSPIGFGSSVVGELESTAFGREKRYGSELTKEKEEEIKRWNSLTLEQKCFHTLNENRFSLLFASWAGVLFGSWRVINRDKILTQSQKIVQARMYAQFATVVLVFGVLGISYYDRIVNPQDFEEENQETRLDRLLANIERQNAETKLMQMDNQKRLDAKVFKHDE
;
A
#
# COMPACT_ATOMS: atom_id res chain seq x y z
N MET A 1 -9.96 7.82 22.85
CA MET A 1 -10.24 7.17 21.54
C MET A 1 -11.53 7.77 20.99
N LYS A 2 -11.55 8.20 19.73
CA LYS A 2 -12.79 8.66 19.09
C LYS A 2 -13.66 7.43 18.81
N ILE A 3 -14.86 7.40 19.37
CA ILE A 3 -15.82 6.31 19.16
C ILE A 3 -16.41 6.56 17.77
N LEU A 4 -16.20 5.63 16.84
CA LEU A 4 -16.73 5.74 15.47
C LEU A 4 -18.27 5.71 15.53
N THR A 5 -18.93 6.60 14.79
CA THR A 5 -20.39 6.55 14.69
C THR A 5 -20.80 5.32 13.86
N LYS A 6 -21.97 4.75 14.15
CA LYS A 6 -22.48 3.59 13.40
C LYS A 6 -22.58 3.88 11.89
N GLU A 7 -22.89 5.12 11.53
CA GLU A 7 -22.95 5.59 10.14
C GLU A 7 -21.57 5.62 9.47
N GLU A 8 -20.54 6.07 10.19
CA GLU A 8 -19.17 6.09 9.70
C GLU A 8 -18.62 4.68 9.46
N ILE A 9 -18.95 3.73 10.33
CA ILE A 9 -18.60 2.32 10.15
C ILE A 9 -19.32 1.73 8.92
N ALA A 10 -20.60 2.06 8.73
CA ALA A 10 -21.36 1.60 7.57
C ALA A 10 -20.79 2.15 6.25
N GLN A 11 -20.42 3.44 6.22
CA GLN A 11 -19.78 4.07 5.07
C GLN A 11 -18.40 3.46 4.76
N HIS A 12 -17.58 3.26 5.80
CA HIS A 12 -16.29 2.58 5.67
C HIS A 12 -16.44 1.16 5.12
N ASN A 13 -17.36 0.38 5.68
CA ASN A 13 -17.61 -0.98 5.24
C ASN A 13 -18.16 -1.01 3.81
N HIS A 14 -19.00 -0.04 3.43
CA HIS A 14 -19.48 0.07 2.05
C HIS A 14 -18.34 0.35 1.08
N ALA A 15 -17.45 1.31 1.39
CA ALA A 15 -16.28 1.62 0.57
C ALA A 15 -15.32 0.43 0.44
N ALA A 16 -15.00 -0.24 1.55
CA ALA A 16 -14.15 -1.43 1.56
C ALA A 16 -14.77 -2.59 0.76
N ASN A 17 -16.06 -2.89 0.95
CA ASN A 17 -16.76 -3.95 0.22
C ASN A 17 -16.83 -3.65 -1.29
N MET A 18 -17.07 -2.39 -1.65
CA MET A 18 -17.06 -1.98 -3.06
C MET A 18 -15.66 -2.16 -3.67
N GLY A 19 -14.60 -1.82 -2.92
CA GLY A 19 -13.22 -2.08 -3.32
C GLY A 19 -12.93 -3.57 -3.51
N MET A 20 -13.38 -4.42 -2.59
CA MET A 20 -13.25 -5.87 -2.70
C MET A 20 -13.94 -6.43 -3.96
N VAL A 21 -15.15 -5.96 -4.28
CA VAL A 21 -15.88 -6.38 -5.49
C VAL A 21 -15.14 -5.96 -6.76
N LYS A 22 -14.69 -4.70 -6.84
CA LYS A 22 -13.85 -4.23 -7.96
C LYS A 22 -12.58 -5.07 -8.09
N GLY A 23 -11.90 -5.31 -6.97
CA GLY A 23 -10.70 -6.14 -6.90
C GLY A 23 -10.91 -7.58 -7.35
N ALA A 24 -12.05 -8.18 -7.01
CA ALA A 24 -12.43 -9.51 -7.46
C ALA A 24 -12.66 -9.56 -8.98
N ILE A 25 -13.25 -8.52 -9.58
CA ILE A 25 -13.44 -8.41 -11.04
C ILE A 25 -12.07 -8.30 -11.75
N TYR A 26 -11.17 -7.45 -11.25
CA TYR A 26 -9.81 -7.37 -11.79
C TYR A 26 -9.06 -8.70 -11.65
N GLY A 27 -9.17 -9.34 -10.48
CA GLY A 27 -8.57 -10.66 -10.22
C GLY A 27 -9.13 -11.76 -11.12
N LEU A 28 -10.43 -11.73 -11.44
CA LEU A 28 -11.05 -12.63 -12.42
C LEU A 28 -10.48 -12.42 -13.82
N GLY A 29 -10.31 -11.16 -14.26
CA GLY A 29 -9.68 -10.85 -15.54
C GLY A 29 -8.25 -11.38 -15.64
N VAL A 30 -7.45 -11.16 -14.59
CA VAL A 30 -6.06 -11.68 -14.50
C VAL A 30 -6.03 -13.20 -14.49
N SER A 31 -6.94 -13.83 -13.76
CA SER A 31 -7.07 -15.28 -13.66
C SER A 31 -7.39 -15.92 -15.01
N LEU A 32 -8.37 -15.39 -15.74
CA LEU A 32 -8.74 -15.86 -17.08
C LEU A 32 -7.61 -15.66 -18.09
N ALA A 33 -6.96 -14.49 -18.09
CA ALA A 33 -5.81 -14.22 -18.93
C ALA A 33 -4.65 -15.19 -18.63
N GLY A 34 -4.35 -15.41 -17.34
CA GLY A 34 -3.35 -16.35 -16.88
C GLY A 34 -3.65 -17.79 -17.33
N ALA A 35 -4.90 -18.23 -17.19
CA ALA A 35 -5.34 -19.55 -17.65
C ALA A 35 -5.22 -19.72 -19.17
N ALA A 36 -5.57 -18.69 -19.95
CA ALA A 36 -5.45 -18.71 -21.41
C ALA A 36 -3.99 -18.79 -21.87
N ILE A 37 -3.10 -17.99 -21.26
CA ILE A 37 -1.65 -18.01 -21.55
C ILE A 37 -1.05 -19.36 -21.17
N ALA A 38 -1.40 -19.89 -19.99
CA ALA A 38 -0.93 -21.19 -19.53
C ALA A 38 -1.37 -22.32 -20.46
N ARG A 39 -2.61 -22.27 -20.97
CA ARG A 39 -3.13 -23.23 -21.96
C ARG A 39 -2.39 -23.17 -23.29
N LYS A 40 -2.01 -21.97 -23.76
CA LYS A 40 -1.30 -21.78 -25.04
C LYS A 40 0.19 -22.13 -24.95
N ARG A 41 0.86 -21.75 -23.86
CA ARG A 41 2.33 -21.86 -23.73
C ARG A 41 2.79 -23.13 -23.03
N PHE A 42 2.00 -23.67 -22.10
CA PHE A 42 2.39 -24.79 -21.24
C PHE A 42 1.31 -25.90 -21.14
N PRO A 43 0.83 -26.45 -22.28
CA PRO A 43 -0.26 -27.43 -22.27
C PRO A 43 0.10 -28.73 -21.53
N HIS A 44 1.37 -29.15 -21.56
CA HIS A 44 1.84 -30.36 -20.87
C HIS A 44 1.82 -30.22 -19.35
N LEU A 45 2.18 -29.04 -18.84
CA LEU A 45 2.20 -28.77 -17.41
C LEU A 45 0.78 -28.71 -16.83
N LEU A 46 -0.15 -28.06 -17.53
CA LEU A 46 -1.56 -28.02 -17.11
C LEU A 46 -2.25 -29.38 -17.17
N LYS A 47 -1.88 -30.27 -18.11
CA LYS A 47 -2.39 -31.64 -18.18
C LYS A 47 -1.92 -32.48 -16.99
N LYS A 48 -0.66 -32.31 -16.58
CA LYS A 48 -0.07 -33.01 -15.42
C LYS A 48 -0.40 -32.37 -14.06
N ALA A 49 -0.93 -31.16 -14.05
CA ALA A 49 -1.24 -30.44 -12.83
C ALA A 49 -2.42 -31.06 -12.07
N ASN A 50 -2.23 -31.24 -10.76
CA ASN A 50 -3.29 -31.67 -9.83
C ASN A 50 -4.43 -30.66 -9.81
N TRP A 51 -5.63 -31.12 -9.43
CA TRP A 51 -6.82 -30.27 -9.33
C TRP A 51 -6.60 -29.04 -8.46
N GLN A 52 -5.87 -29.20 -7.35
CA GLN A 52 -5.49 -28.13 -6.43
C GLN A 52 -4.72 -26.99 -7.12
N ILE A 53 -3.82 -27.30 -8.05
CA ILE A 53 -3.04 -26.27 -8.76
C ILE A 53 -3.95 -25.50 -9.72
N LYS A 54 -4.91 -26.18 -10.34
CA LYS A 54 -5.88 -25.56 -11.25
C LYS A 54 -6.84 -24.63 -10.50
N THR A 55 -7.33 -25.06 -9.33
CA THR A 55 -8.18 -24.22 -8.49
C THR A 55 -7.40 -23.05 -7.89
N ALA A 56 -6.17 -23.27 -7.42
CA ALA A 56 -5.31 -22.21 -6.90
C ALA A 56 -5.00 -21.15 -7.96
N LEU A 57 -4.70 -21.57 -9.20
CA LEU A 57 -4.49 -20.65 -10.31
C LEU A 57 -5.72 -19.79 -10.58
N PHE A 58 -6.92 -20.35 -10.39
CA PHE A 58 -8.16 -19.62 -10.64
C PHE A 58 -8.56 -18.68 -9.48
N VAL A 59 -8.49 -19.18 -8.24
CA VAL A 59 -9.02 -18.53 -7.03
C VAL A 59 -8.02 -17.53 -6.42
N SER A 60 -6.73 -17.82 -6.46
CA SER A 60 -5.71 -17.00 -5.80
C SER A 60 -5.66 -15.55 -6.33
N PRO A 61 -5.70 -15.29 -7.66
CA PRO A 61 -5.70 -13.93 -8.18
C PRO A 61 -6.96 -13.14 -7.79
N ILE A 62 -8.09 -13.83 -7.65
CA ILE A 62 -9.38 -13.22 -7.25
C ILE A 62 -9.33 -12.77 -5.79
N GLY A 63 -8.90 -13.67 -4.89
CA GLY A 63 -8.77 -13.37 -3.47
C GLY A 63 -7.74 -12.27 -3.22
N PHE A 64 -6.59 -12.35 -3.88
CA PHE A 64 -5.55 -11.33 -3.79
C PHE A 64 -6.02 -9.97 -4.30
N GLY A 65 -6.63 -9.91 -5.49
CA GLY A 65 -7.14 -8.67 -6.07
C GLY A 65 -8.22 -8.02 -5.19
N SER A 66 -9.14 -8.83 -4.66
CA SER A 66 -10.18 -8.38 -3.73
C SER A 66 -9.58 -7.75 -2.47
N SER A 67 -8.63 -8.44 -1.83
CA SER A 67 -8.00 -7.94 -0.61
C SER A 67 -7.22 -6.64 -0.84
N VAL A 68 -6.38 -6.59 -1.87
CA VAL A 68 -5.54 -5.40 -2.13
C VAL A 68 -6.38 -4.18 -2.48
N VAL A 69 -7.37 -4.31 -3.36
CA VAL A 69 -8.21 -3.16 -3.75
C VAL A 69 -9.14 -2.75 -2.62
N GLY A 70 -9.64 -3.70 -1.82
CA GLY A 70 -10.40 -3.40 -0.60
C GLY A 70 -9.60 -2.56 0.39
N GLU A 71 -8.33 -2.93 0.63
CA GLU A 71 -7.42 -2.17 1.51
C GLU A 71 -7.09 -0.77 0.96
N LEU A 72 -6.88 -0.65 -0.36
CA LEU A 72 -6.61 0.63 -0.99
C LEU A 72 -7.78 1.61 -0.85
N GLU A 73 -9.01 1.14 -1.08
CA GLU A 73 -10.23 1.95 -0.97
C GLU A 73 -10.56 2.26 0.50
N SER A 74 -10.35 1.31 1.41
CA SER A 74 -10.43 1.51 2.87
C SER A 74 -9.48 2.61 3.36
N THR A 75 -8.21 2.53 2.93
CA THR A 75 -7.19 3.53 3.26
C THR A 75 -7.50 4.89 2.63
N ALA A 76 -8.01 4.91 1.40
CA ALA A 76 -8.42 6.13 0.71
C ALA A 76 -9.55 6.85 1.47
N PHE A 77 -10.58 6.12 1.90
CA PHE A 77 -11.68 6.66 2.71
C PHE A 77 -11.17 7.24 4.04
N GLY A 78 -10.27 6.53 4.72
CA GLY A 78 -9.65 7.00 5.96
C GLY A 78 -8.84 8.29 5.77
N ARG A 79 -8.11 8.42 4.66
CA ARG A 79 -7.34 9.63 4.32
C ARG A 79 -8.25 10.82 4.02
N GLU A 80 -9.26 10.62 3.18
CA GLU A 80 -10.20 11.68 2.79
C GLU A 80 -10.91 12.26 4.02
N LYS A 81 -11.37 11.40 4.92
CA LYS A 81 -12.11 11.81 6.11
C LYS A 81 -11.26 12.47 7.20
N ARG A 82 -9.96 12.13 7.26
CA ARG A 82 -9.04 12.72 8.25
C ARG A 82 -8.37 14.00 7.79
N TYR A 83 -8.07 14.14 6.51
CA TYR A 83 -7.20 15.19 6.01
C TYR A 83 -7.85 16.04 4.90
N GLY A 84 -9.14 15.93 4.62
CA GLY A 84 -9.77 16.52 3.42
C GLY A 84 -9.43 18.00 3.09
N SER A 85 -9.21 18.87 4.08
CA SER A 85 -8.79 20.27 3.88
C SER A 85 -7.29 20.53 4.03
N GLU A 86 -6.54 19.62 4.67
CA GLU A 86 -5.08 19.69 4.83
C GLU A 86 -4.36 19.03 3.64
N LEU A 87 -4.92 17.94 3.11
CA LEU A 87 -4.50 17.23 1.90
C LEU A 87 -4.44 18.15 0.68
N THR A 88 -5.35 19.11 0.55
CA THR A 88 -5.34 20.04 -0.58
C THR A 88 -4.17 21.02 -0.49
N LYS A 89 -3.87 21.52 0.70
CA LYS A 89 -2.71 22.40 0.93
C LYS A 89 -1.39 21.64 0.79
N GLU A 90 -1.30 20.46 1.37
CA GLU A 90 -0.12 19.58 1.26
C GLU A 90 0.14 19.20 -0.21
N LYS A 91 -0.90 18.82 -0.96
CA LYS A 91 -0.78 18.57 -2.41
C LYS A 91 -0.37 19.81 -3.20
N GLU A 92 -0.89 20.99 -2.86
CA GLU A 92 -0.47 22.23 -3.51
C GLU A 92 1.00 22.57 -3.24
N GLU A 93 1.48 22.33 -2.02
CA GLU A 93 2.88 22.50 -1.63
C GLU A 93 3.78 21.46 -2.32
N GLU A 94 3.32 20.21 -2.41
CA GLU A 94 4.01 19.12 -3.09
C GLU A 94 4.11 19.36 -4.60
N ILE A 95 3.05 19.88 -5.24
CA ILE A 95 3.07 20.30 -6.66
C ILE A 95 4.03 21.47 -6.87
N LYS A 96 4.07 22.44 -5.95
CA LYS A 96 5.04 23.56 -6.02
C LYS A 96 6.48 23.06 -5.90
N ARG A 97 6.74 22.13 -4.96
CA ARG A 97 8.05 21.47 -4.79
C ARG A 97 8.41 20.63 -6.02
N TRP A 98 7.46 19.90 -6.60
CA TRP A 98 7.65 19.16 -7.84
C TRP A 98 8.03 20.07 -9.00
N ASN A 99 7.41 21.25 -9.11
CA ASN A 99 7.68 22.20 -10.18
C ASN A 99 9.03 22.91 -10.06
N SER A 100 9.57 23.06 -8.84
CA SER A 100 10.90 23.63 -8.62
C SER A 100 12.05 22.64 -8.81
N LEU A 101 11.77 21.33 -8.87
CA LEU A 101 12.78 20.29 -9.10
C LEU A 101 13.28 20.25 -10.55
N THR A 102 14.58 20.00 -10.71
CA THR A 102 15.22 19.75 -12.02
C THR A 102 14.78 18.40 -12.59
N LEU A 103 14.82 18.19 -13.91
CA LEU A 103 14.40 16.93 -14.56
C LEU A 103 15.07 15.68 -13.98
N GLU A 104 16.36 15.75 -13.63
CA GLU A 104 17.07 14.66 -12.97
C GLU A 104 16.52 14.39 -11.57
N GLN A 105 16.30 15.45 -10.79
CA GLN A 105 15.75 15.35 -9.44
C GLN A 105 14.30 14.84 -9.46
N LYS A 106 13.50 15.23 -10.45
CA LYS A 106 12.14 14.70 -10.66
C LYS A 106 12.17 13.19 -10.91
N CYS A 107 13.09 12.73 -11.75
CA CYS A 107 13.27 11.29 -12.00
C CYS A 107 13.62 10.54 -10.72
N PHE A 108 14.63 10.99 -9.98
CA PHE A 108 15.01 10.37 -8.70
C PHE A 108 13.90 10.42 -7.65
N HIS A 109 13.15 11.53 -7.57
CA HIS A 109 12.02 11.68 -6.67
C HIS A 109 10.91 10.66 -6.97
N THR A 110 10.51 10.52 -8.24
CA THR A 110 9.51 9.52 -8.65
C THR A 110 10.00 8.09 -8.40
N LEU A 111 11.28 7.82 -8.63
CA LEU A 111 11.87 6.50 -8.34
C LEU A 111 11.83 6.20 -6.82
N ASN A 112 12.10 7.20 -5.97
CA ASN A 112 12.10 7.03 -4.52
C ASN A 112 10.67 6.87 -3.97
N GLU A 113 9.72 7.69 -4.45
CA GLU A 113 8.30 7.59 -4.09
C GLU A 113 7.74 6.19 -4.39
N ASN A 114 8.18 5.59 -5.49
CA ASN A 114 7.77 4.27 -5.94
C ASN A 114 8.75 3.16 -5.59
N ARG A 115 9.60 3.34 -4.56
CA ARG A 115 10.66 2.40 -4.16
C ARG A 115 10.20 0.94 -4.08
N PHE A 116 9.01 0.68 -3.52
CA PHE A 116 8.46 -0.67 -3.37
C PHE A 116 7.97 -1.27 -4.71
N SER A 117 7.37 -0.45 -5.57
CA SER A 117 6.97 -0.88 -6.91
C SER A 117 8.18 -1.17 -7.80
N LEU A 118 9.21 -0.33 -7.75
CA LEU A 118 10.49 -0.57 -8.41
C LEU A 118 11.19 -1.82 -7.91
N LEU A 119 11.09 -2.08 -6.61
CA LEU A 119 11.63 -3.30 -6.04
C LEU A 119 10.97 -4.55 -6.59
N PHE A 120 9.64 -4.53 -6.59
CA PHE A 120 8.87 -5.62 -7.15
C PHE A 120 9.15 -5.80 -8.64
N ALA A 121 9.25 -4.70 -9.40
CA ALA A 121 9.59 -4.72 -10.82
C ALA A 121 11.01 -5.25 -11.09
N SER A 122 12.00 -4.84 -10.30
CA SER A 122 13.38 -5.32 -10.38
C SER A 122 13.45 -6.82 -10.06
N TRP A 123 12.77 -7.26 -8.99
CA TRP A 123 12.68 -8.66 -8.62
C TRP A 123 12.06 -9.51 -9.73
N ALA A 124 10.91 -9.06 -10.26
CA ALA A 124 10.24 -9.71 -11.37
C ALA A 124 11.11 -9.71 -12.63
N GLY A 125 11.85 -8.62 -12.88
CA GLY A 125 12.80 -8.48 -13.98
C GLY A 125 13.95 -9.48 -13.89
N VAL A 126 14.56 -9.64 -12.72
CA VAL A 126 15.63 -10.62 -12.48
C VAL A 126 15.11 -12.05 -12.64
N LEU A 127 13.92 -12.36 -12.11
CA LEU A 127 13.31 -13.67 -12.30
C LEU A 127 13.00 -13.96 -13.78
N PHE A 128 12.44 -12.99 -14.49
CA PHE A 128 12.12 -13.13 -15.91
C PHE A 128 13.38 -13.27 -16.77
N GLY A 129 14.40 -12.45 -16.50
CA GLY A 129 15.70 -12.51 -17.15
C GLY A 129 16.38 -13.87 -16.92
N SER A 130 16.43 -14.31 -15.67
CA SER A 130 16.96 -15.63 -15.30
C SER A 130 16.21 -16.76 -16.00
N TRP A 131 14.88 -16.73 -16.01
CA TRP A 131 14.06 -17.72 -16.72
C TRP A 131 14.36 -17.76 -18.23
N ARG A 132 14.57 -16.60 -18.86
CA ARG A 132 14.92 -16.51 -20.29
C ARG A 132 16.30 -17.07 -20.59
N VAL A 133 17.28 -16.83 -19.71
CA VAL A 133 18.63 -17.39 -19.81
C VAL A 133 18.60 -18.91 -19.62
N ILE A 134 17.97 -19.42 -18.57
CA ILE A 134 17.88 -20.85 -18.25
C ILE A 134 17.12 -21.64 -19.34
N ASN A 135 16.13 -21.03 -20.00
CA ASN A 135 15.43 -21.67 -21.11
C ASN A 135 16.19 -21.65 -22.43
N ARG A 136 17.28 -20.89 -22.56
CA ARG A 136 18.13 -20.90 -23.75
C ARG A 136 18.93 -22.19 -23.87
N ASP A 137 19.35 -22.77 -22.74
CA ASP A 137 20.10 -24.02 -22.72
C ASP A 137 19.16 -25.23 -22.83
N LYS A 138 19.24 -25.94 -23.96
CA LYS A 138 18.43 -27.14 -24.25
C LYS A 138 19.01 -28.44 -23.70
N ILE A 139 20.20 -28.40 -23.11
CA ILE A 139 20.97 -29.59 -22.73
C ILE A 139 20.55 -30.13 -21.34
N LEU A 140 20.07 -29.24 -20.46
CA LEU A 140 19.72 -29.58 -19.07
C LEU A 140 18.30 -30.17 -18.97
N THR A 141 18.16 -31.21 -18.14
CA THR A 141 16.87 -31.80 -17.79
C THR A 141 16.01 -30.81 -16.98
N GLN A 142 14.68 -30.93 -17.06
CA GLN A 142 13.74 -30.03 -16.35
C GLN A 142 13.97 -30.02 -14.83
N SER A 143 14.31 -31.16 -14.23
CA SER A 143 14.60 -31.26 -12.80
C SER A 143 15.86 -30.46 -12.41
N GLN A 144 16.91 -30.50 -13.23
CA GLN A 144 18.15 -29.74 -12.98
C GLN A 144 17.93 -28.24 -13.08
N LYS A 145 17.09 -27.79 -14.03
CA LYS A 145 16.73 -26.37 -14.18
C LYS A 145 16.02 -25.82 -12.94
N ILE A 146 15.16 -26.61 -12.29
CA ILE A 146 14.46 -26.19 -11.07
C ILE A 146 15.44 -26.00 -9.91
N VAL A 147 16.41 -26.90 -9.75
CA VAL A 147 17.43 -26.79 -8.69
C VAL A 147 18.30 -25.55 -8.92
N GLN A 148 18.75 -25.32 -10.16
CA GLN A 148 19.51 -24.12 -10.50
C GLN A 148 18.68 -22.84 -10.29
N ALA A 149 17.41 -22.85 -10.68
CA ALA A 149 16.51 -21.72 -10.47
C ALA A 149 16.43 -21.32 -8.99
N ARG A 150 16.44 -22.29 -8.06
CA ARG A 150 16.46 -21.99 -6.62
C ARG A 150 17.75 -21.30 -6.18
N MET A 151 18.91 -21.73 -6.68
CA MET A 151 20.19 -21.05 -6.39
C MET A 151 20.21 -19.61 -6.93
N TYR A 152 19.78 -19.41 -8.17
CA TYR A 152 19.69 -18.07 -8.76
C TYR A 152 18.68 -17.18 -8.03
N ALA A 153 17.55 -17.74 -7.61
CA ALA A 153 16.55 -16.99 -6.86
C ALA A 153 17.11 -16.51 -5.51
N GLN A 154 17.80 -17.37 -4.76
CA GLN A 154 18.45 -17.01 -3.50
C GLN A 154 19.46 -15.88 -3.70
N PHE A 155 20.35 -16.00 -4.68
CA PHE A 155 21.32 -14.96 -4.99
C PHE A 155 20.66 -13.65 -5.44
N ALA A 156 19.66 -13.72 -6.31
CA ALA A 156 18.90 -12.56 -6.79
C ALA A 156 18.23 -11.80 -5.62
N THR A 157 17.71 -12.54 -4.64
CA THR A 157 17.05 -11.92 -3.48
C THR A 157 18.05 -11.16 -2.63
N VAL A 158 19.23 -11.74 -2.40
CA VAL A 158 20.31 -11.10 -1.64
C VAL A 158 20.77 -9.81 -2.34
N VAL A 159 21.07 -9.87 -3.64
CA VAL A 159 21.46 -8.68 -4.42
C VAL A 159 20.39 -7.60 -4.37
N LEU A 160 19.11 -7.98 -4.48
CA LEU A 160 18.00 -7.05 -4.45
C LEU A 160 17.89 -6.36 -3.07
N VAL A 161 17.99 -7.12 -1.98
CA VAL A 161 17.97 -6.56 -0.61
C VAL A 161 19.13 -5.59 -0.41
N PHE A 162 20.35 -5.96 -0.81
CA PHE A 162 21.49 -5.05 -0.74
C PHE A 162 21.31 -3.81 -1.62
N GLY A 163 20.68 -3.95 -2.79
CA GLY A 163 20.31 -2.82 -3.64
C GLY A 163 19.36 -1.85 -2.93
N VAL A 164 18.33 -2.35 -2.23
CA VAL A 164 17.42 -1.51 -1.43
C VAL A 164 18.15 -0.78 -0.33
N LEU A 165 18.94 -1.54 0.43
CA LEU A 165 19.66 -1.00 1.56
C LEU A 165 20.65 0.07 1.09
N GLY A 166 21.30 -0.13 -0.06
CA GLY A 166 22.16 0.85 -0.69
C GLY A 166 21.40 2.12 -1.09
N ILE A 167 20.24 1.99 -1.76
CA ILE A 167 19.41 3.14 -2.14
C ILE A 167 18.90 3.88 -0.90
N SER A 168 18.41 3.16 0.11
CA SER A 168 17.91 3.74 1.37
C SER A 168 19.03 4.45 2.15
N TYR A 169 20.23 3.88 2.17
CA TYR A 169 21.39 4.48 2.79
C TYR A 169 21.87 5.72 2.03
N TYR A 170 21.88 5.66 0.69
CA TYR A 170 22.21 6.81 -0.15
C TYR A 170 21.21 7.95 0.02
N ASP A 171 19.91 7.64 0.05
CA ASP A 171 18.85 8.62 0.28
C ASP A 171 18.98 9.28 1.66
N ARG A 172 19.38 8.53 2.70
CA ARG A 172 19.73 9.08 4.02
C ARG A 172 20.85 10.11 3.98
N ILE A 173 21.85 9.93 3.12
CA ILE A 173 22.99 10.85 3.01
C ILE A 173 22.59 12.10 2.22
N VAL A 174 21.78 11.94 1.17
CA VAL A 174 21.39 13.04 0.27
C VAL A 174 20.28 13.90 0.87
N ASN A 175 19.29 13.29 1.52
CA ASN A 175 18.11 13.96 2.08
C ASN A 175 17.97 13.69 3.59
N PRO A 176 18.92 14.13 4.45
CA PRO A 176 18.87 13.84 5.88
C PRO A 176 17.66 14.46 6.60
N GLN A 177 17.10 15.56 6.07
CA GLN A 177 15.98 16.30 6.67
C GLN A 177 14.63 15.54 6.62
N ASP A 178 14.39 14.75 5.57
CA ASP A 178 13.15 13.98 5.43
C ASP A 178 13.04 12.87 6.51
N PHE A 179 14.17 12.39 7.03
CA PHE A 179 14.21 11.36 8.09
C PHE A 179 14.07 11.93 9.51
N GLU A 180 14.49 13.18 9.74
CA GLU A 180 14.28 13.85 11.03
C GLU A 180 12.80 14.21 11.24
N GLU A 181 12.07 14.56 10.17
CA GLU A 181 10.62 14.76 10.22
C GLU A 181 9.83 13.45 10.40
N GLU A 182 10.32 12.34 9.82
CA GLU A 182 9.75 10.99 10.00
C GLU A 182 10.21 10.31 11.31
N ASN A 183 10.90 11.03 12.21
CA ASN A 183 11.21 10.45 13.51
C ASN A 183 9.90 10.16 14.25
N GLN A 184 9.72 8.91 14.72
CA GLN A 184 8.44 8.49 15.33
C GLN A 184 8.03 9.37 16.50
N GLU A 185 9.00 9.96 17.20
CA GLU A 185 8.80 10.94 18.26
C GLU A 185 8.10 12.20 17.76
N THR A 186 8.59 12.84 16.70
CA THR A 186 7.96 14.04 16.09
C THR A 186 6.53 13.76 15.66
N ARG A 187 6.27 12.57 15.12
CA ARG A 187 4.94 12.13 14.70
C ARG A 187 4.02 11.91 15.90
N LEU A 188 4.54 11.32 16.97
CA LEU A 188 3.80 11.06 18.20
C LEU A 188 3.50 12.36 18.94
N ASP A 189 4.43 13.31 18.95
CA ASP A 189 4.26 14.65 19.51
C ASP A 189 3.18 15.44 18.77
N ARG A 190 3.18 15.39 17.42
CA ARG A 190 2.09 15.97 16.61
C ARG A 190 0.74 15.33 16.93
N LEU A 191 0.70 14.00 17.10
CA LEU A 191 -0.53 13.29 17.46
C LEU A 191 -1.01 13.66 18.87
N LEU A 192 -0.10 13.75 19.85
CA LEU A 192 -0.38 14.17 21.21
C LEU A 192 -0.92 15.61 21.24
N ALA A 193 -0.26 16.53 20.54
CA ALA A 193 -0.71 17.91 20.43
C ALA A 193 -2.12 18.02 19.83
N ASN A 194 -2.43 17.22 18.79
CA ASN A 194 -3.75 17.18 18.19
C ASN A 194 -4.82 16.58 19.14
N ILE A 195 -4.46 15.55 19.91
CA ILE A 195 -5.34 14.94 20.92
C ILE A 195 -5.63 15.93 22.05
N GLU A 196 -4.63 16.67 22.53
CA GLU A 196 -4.80 17.71 23.55
C GLU A 196 -5.73 18.83 23.07
N ARG A 197 -5.54 19.30 21.82
CA ARG A 197 -6.45 20.29 21.20
C ARG A 197 -7.89 19.78 21.14
N GLN A 198 -8.11 18.55 20.68
CA GLN A 198 -9.46 17.96 20.63
C GLN A 198 -10.09 17.82 22.03
N ASN A 199 -9.29 17.43 23.03
CA ASN A 199 -9.77 17.33 24.42
C ASN A 199 -10.11 18.71 24.99
N ALA A 200 -9.34 19.75 24.67
CA ALA A 200 -9.62 21.12 25.07
C ALA A 200 -10.91 21.65 24.44
N GLU A 201 -11.11 21.44 23.13
CA GLU A 201 -12.36 21.79 22.42
C GLU A 201 -13.57 21.07 23.02
N THR A 202 -13.42 19.78 23.33
CA THR A 202 -14.49 18.97 23.95
C THR A 202 -14.84 19.48 25.35
N LYS A 203 -13.83 19.85 26.17
CA LYS A 203 -14.05 20.46 27.49
C LYS A 203 -14.76 21.81 27.38
N LEU A 204 -14.37 22.65 26.43
CA LEU A 204 -15.04 23.93 26.18
C LEU A 204 -16.50 23.74 25.79
N MET A 205 -16.80 22.79 24.90
CA MET A 205 -18.18 22.43 24.54
C MET A 205 -18.98 21.91 25.73
N GLN A 206 -18.38 21.09 26.60
CA GLN A 206 -19.02 20.61 27.83
C GLN A 206 -19.31 21.76 28.80
N MET A 207 -18.39 22.71 28.97
CA MET A 207 -18.60 23.89 29.81
C MET A 207 -19.70 24.81 29.26
N ASP A 208 -19.76 25.01 27.94
CA ASP A 208 -20.84 25.78 27.31
C ASP A 208 -22.19 25.08 27.49
N ASN A 209 -22.25 23.76 27.32
CA ASN A 209 -23.46 22.99 27.51
C ASN A 209 -23.93 23.00 28.98
N GLN A 210 -23.00 22.95 29.94
CA GLN A 210 -23.30 23.08 31.36
C GLN A 210 -23.86 24.46 31.70
N LYS A 211 -23.25 25.54 31.18
CA LYS A 211 -23.77 26.91 31.34
C LYS A 211 -25.18 27.06 30.75
N ARG A 212 -25.46 26.40 29.61
CA ARG A 212 -26.80 26.37 29.00
C ARG A 212 -27.82 25.60 29.85
N LEU A 213 -27.40 24.53 30.51
CA LEU A 213 -28.26 23.76 31.42
C LEU A 213 -28.55 24.58 32.68
N ASP A 214 -27.52 25.16 33.30
CA ASP A 214 -27.66 25.99 34.51
C ASP A 214 -28.49 27.26 34.23
N ALA A 215 -28.39 27.85 33.03
CA ALA A 215 -29.24 28.98 32.61
C ALA A 215 -30.71 28.59 32.35
N LYS A 216 -30.98 27.32 32.01
CA LYS A 216 -32.35 26.79 31.84
C LYS A 216 -32.96 26.34 33.17
N VAL A 217 -32.15 25.87 34.10
CA VAL A 217 -32.56 25.54 35.47
C VAL A 217 -32.55 26.83 36.28
N PHE A 218 -33.60 27.64 36.17
CA PHE A 218 -33.82 28.70 37.14
C PHE A 218 -34.02 28.05 38.51
N LYS A 219 -33.02 28.17 39.39
CA LYS A 219 -33.21 27.93 40.82
C LYS A 219 -34.24 28.93 41.31
N HIS A 220 -35.42 28.46 41.69
CA HIS A 220 -36.24 29.16 42.65
C HIS A 220 -35.50 29.06 43.99
N ASP A 221 -34.78 30.13 44.34
CA ASP A 221 -34.34 30.33 45.72
C ASP A 221 -35.60 30.62 46.56
N GLU A 222 -35.80 29.84 47.63
CA GLU A 222 -36.80 30.07 48.69
C GLU A 222 -36.51 31.35 49.48
#